data_AF-B2KTD4-F1
#
_entry.id   AF-B2KTD4-F1
#
_cell.length_a   1.000
_cell.length_b   1.000
_cell.length_c   1.000
_cell.angle_alpha   90.00
_cell.angle_beta   90.00
_cell.angle_gamma   90.00
#
_symmetry.space_group_name_H-M   'P 1'
#
loop_
_entity.id
_entity.type
_entity.pdbx_description
1 polymer ?
#
loop_
_entity_poly.entity_id
_entity_poly.type
_entity_poly.pdbx_seq_one_letter_code
_entity_poly.pdbx_strand_id
1 'polypeptide(L)'
;MAARFILSCLLVGVAMANAKTLHEMLKRDANPCSAPCPAACAPACAPVCCAPPPPPPPPPPPPPPPPPPPPPPPPAPIPGNPGPPGRPGPPGAPGPAGPPGLPGPPGIPGPPGPGGLPGQPAPPPPPCPSVCVTQCVPTCPQYCCPARK
;
A
#
# COMPACT_ATOMS: atom_id res chain seq x y z
N MET A 1 -53.51 4.58 -43.54
CA MET A 1 -52.68 5.46 -42.68
C MET A 1 -52.52 4.91 -41.27
N ALA A 2 -53.58 4.41 -40.60
CA ALA A 2 -53.50 3.85 -39.24
C ALA A 2 -52.49 2.70 -39.06
N ALA A 3 -52.43 1.72 -39.98
CA ALA A 3 -51.53 0.56 -39.84
C ALA A 3 -50.03 0.92 -39.86
N ARG A 4 -49.64 1.93 -40.65
CA ARG A 4 -48.25 2.45 -40.68
C ARG A 4 -47.91 3.18 -39.39
N PHE A 5 -48.88 3.87 -38.80
CA PHE A 5 -48.73 4.58 -37.53
C PHE A 5 -48.58 3.59 -36.36
N ILE A 6 -49.36 2.51 -36.36
CA ILE A 6 -49.25 1.43 -35.36
C ILE A 6 -47.89 0.73 -35.48
N LEU A 7 -47.45 0.40 -36.69
CA LEU A 7 -46.15 -0.24 -36.91
C LEU A 7 -44.98 0.66 -36.48
N SER A 8 -45.05 1.97 -36.75
CA SER A 8 -44.02 2.91 -36.29
C SER A 8 -43.99 3.00 -34.77
N CYS A 9 -45.15 3.05 -34.10
CA CYS A 9 -45.20 3.09 -32.64
C CYS A 9 -44.62 1.81 -32.00
N LEU A 10 -44.89 0.64 -32.59
CA LEU A 10 -44.33 -0.63 -32.10
C LEU A 10 -42.81 -0.69 -32.29
N LEU A 11 -42.29 -0.29 -33.45
CA LEU A 11 -40.85 -0.26 -33.70
C LEU A 11 -40.12 0.69 -32.74
N VAL A 12 -40.66 1.89 -32.51
CA VAL A 12 -40.10 2.85 -31.55
C VAL A 12 -40.18 2.30 -30.12
N GLY A 13 -41.31 1.68 -29.73
CA GLY A 13 -41.45 1.06 -28.41
C GLY A 13 -40.42 -0.03 -28.15
N VAL A 14 -40.19 -0.93 -29.11
CA VAL A 14 -39.18 -2.00 -29.01
C VAL A 14 -37.76 -1.44 -28.97
N ALA A 15 -37.46 -0.42 -29.76
CA ALA A 15 -36.15 0.23 -29.74
C ALA A 15 -35.86 0.90 -28.38
N MET A 16 -36.85 1.58 -27.80
CA MET A 16 -36.69 2.25 -26.50
C MET A 16 -36.57 1.24 -25.34
N ALA A 17 -37.29 0.11 -25.41
CA ALA A 17 -37.15 -0.97 -24.43
C ALA A 17 -35.73 -1.57 -24.47
N ASN A 18 -35.22 -1.88 -25.66
CA ASN A 18 -33.86 -2.42 -25.84
C ASN A 18 -32.77 -1.43 -25.38
N ALA A 19 -32.93 -0.14 -25.68
CA ALA A 19 -31.98 0.90 -25.26
C ALA A 19 -31.90 1.03 -23.73
N LYS A 20 -33.05 0.91 -23.03
CA LYS A 20 -33.09 0.96 -21.56
C LYS A 20 -32.43 -0.26 -20.93
N THR A 21 -32.63 -1.45 -21.51
CA THR A 21 -31.98 -2.69 -21.05
C THR A 21 -30.46 -2.68 -21.24
N LEU A 22 -29.97 -2.17 -22.37
CA LEU A 22 -28.52 -2.03 -22.59
C LEU A 22 -27.88 -0.98 -21.66
N HIS A 23 -28.58 0.11 -21.37
CA HIS A 23 -28.06 1.15 -20.48
C HIS A 23 -27.96 0.65 -19.02
N GLU A 24 -28.89 -0.21 -18.58
CA GLU A 24 -28.83 -0.85 -17.27
C GLU A 24 -27.69 -1.90 -17.19
N MET A 25 -27.46 -2.67 -18.26
CA MET A 25 -26.39 -3.68 -18.31
C MET A 25 -24.97 -3.08 -18.39
N LEU A 26 -24.81 -1.87 -18.91
CA LEU A 26 -23.52 -1.15 -18.99
C LEU A 26 -23.26 -0.20 -17.82
N LYS A 27 -24.19 -0.09 -16.87
CA LYS A 27 -23.94 0.66 -15.64
C LYS A 27 -22.90 -0.12 -14.85
N ARG A 28 -21.65 0.36 -14.87
CA ARG A 28 -20.57 -0.17 -14.03
C ARG A 28 -21.08 -0.17 -12.59
N ASP A 29 -21.39 -1.36 -12.10
CA ASP A 29 -21.79 -1.55 -10.72
C ASP A 29 -20.59 -1.24 -9.83
N ALA A 30 -20.83 -0.60 -8.68
CA ALA A 30 -19.76 -0.31 -7.72
C ALA A 30 -19.19 -1.62 -7.12
N ASN A 31 -19.96 -2.71 -7.19
CA ASN A 31 -19.55 -4.06 -6.84
C ASN A 31 -19.79 -5.01 -8.03
N PRO A 32 -18.87 -5.11 -9.01
CA PRO A 32 -19.04 -6.01 -10.15
C PRO A 32 -19.03 -7.50 -9.77
N CYS A 33 -18.68 -7.82 -8.52
CA CYS A 33 -18.59 -9.18 -8.00
C CYS A 33 -19.58 -9.28 -6.82
N SER A 34 -20.62 -10.11 -6.96
CA SER A 34 -21.67 -10.30 -5.95
C SER A 34 -21.25 -11.17 -4.75
N ALA A 35 -20.01 -11.66 -4.73
CA ALA A 35 -19.43 -12.49 -3.68
C ALA A 35 -17.95 -12.13 -3.42
N PRO A 36 -17.42 -12.29 -2.19
CA PRO A 36 -15.99 -12.20 -1.94
C PRO A 36 -15.28 -13.31 -2.71
N CYS A 37 -14.37 -12.94 -3.62
CA CYS A 37 -13.63 -13.91 -4.41
C CYS A 37 -12.74 -14.79 -3.51
N PRO A 38 -12.68 -16.11 -3.72
CA PRO A 38 -11.71 -16.96 -3.02
C PRO A 38 -10.28 -16.58 -3.41
N ALA A 39 -9.31 -16.85 -2.53
CA ALA A 39 -7.89 -16.52 -2.75
C ALA A 39 -7.25 -17.17 -4.01
N ALA A 40 -7.94 -18.14 -4.64
CA ALA A 40 -7.56 -18.76 -5.91
C ALA A 40 -8.80 -18.89 -6.81
N CYS A 41 -8.82 -18.25 -7.98
CA CYS A 41 -10.05 -18.13 -8.82
C CYS A 41 -9.84 -18.34 -10.34
N ALA A 42 -8.77 -19.01 -10.78
CA ALA A 42 -8.67 -19.46 -12.17
C ALA A 42 -9.39 -20.82 -12.36
N PRO A 43 -10.23 -21.05 -13.41
CA PRO A 43 -10.44 -20.25 -14.63
C PRO A 43 -11.87 -19.66 -14.82
N ALA A 44 -12.71 -19.59 -13.79
CA ALA A 44 -14.14 -19.25 -13.95
C ALA A 44 -14.50 -17.75 -13.75
N CYS A 45 -13.53 -16.88 -13.44
CA CYS A 45 -13.79 -15.47 -13.12
C CYS A 45 -13.50 -14.52 -14.29
N ALA A 46 -14.33 -13.48 -14.46
CA ALA A 46 -14.01 -12.35 -15.32
C ALA A 46 -12.78 -11.59 -14.78
N PRO A 47 -11.86 -11.11 -15.63
CA PRO A 47 -10.59 -10.48 -15.23
C PRO A 47 -10.73 -9.21 -14.39
N VAL A 48 -11.95 -8.67 -14.29
CA VAL A 48 -12.30 -7.48 -13.47
C VAL A 48 -12.34 -7.80 -11.96
N CYS A 49 -12.51 -9.08 -11.57
CA CYS A 49 -12.70 -9.47 -10.16
C CYS A 49 -11.43 -10.00 -9.47
N CYS A 50 -10.30 -10.12 -10.17
CA CYS A 50 -9.06 -10.59 -9.55
C CYS A 50 -8.29 -9.41 -8.92
N ALA A 51 -8.50 -9.18 -7.62
CA ALA A 51 -7.54 -8.39 -6.85
C ALA A 51 -6.22 -9.20 -6.73
N PRO A 52 -5.05 -8.59 -6.95
CA PRO A 52 -3.77 -9.26 -6.71
C PRO A 52 -3.69 -9.71 -5.24
N PRO A 53 -3.05 -10.85 -4.93
CA PRO A 53 -2.88 -11.29 -3.56
C PRO A 53 -2.18 -10.21 -2.72
N PRO A 54 -2.52 -10.07 -1.42
CA PRO A 54 -1.84 -9.11 -0.56
C PRO A 54 -0.34 -9.39 -0.52
N PRO A 55 0.52 -8.36 -0.39
CA PRO A 55 1.95 -8.56 -0.27
C PRO A 55 2.26 -9.44 0.96
N PRO A 56 3.35 -10.25 0.92
CA PRO A 56 3.75 -11.04 2.08
C PRO A 56 4.04 -10.13 3.29
N PRO A 57 3.81 -10.62 4.53
CA PRO A 57 4.14 -9.85 5.72
C PRO A 57 5.64 -9.56 5.80
N PRO A 58 6.05 -8.42 6.40
CA PRO A 58 7.46 -8.11 6.58
C PRO A 58 8.14 -9.16 7.47
N PRO A 59 9.46 -9.39 7.29
CA PRO A 59 10.22 -10.30 8.14
C PRO A 59 10.22 -9.80 9.60
N PRO A 60 10.34 -10.73 10.59
CA PRO A 60 10.42 -10.35 11.99
C PRO A 60 11.70 -9.51 12.27
N PRO A 61 11.66 -8.62 13.27
CA PRO A 61 12.84 -7.84 13.64
C PRO A 61 13.96 -8.75 14.18
N PRO A 62 15.23 -8.34 14.05
CA PRO A 62 16.36 -9.08 14.62
C PRO A 62 16.26 -9.16 16.15
N PRO A 63 16.82 -10.23 16.77
CA PRO A 63 16.85 -10.35 18.22
C PRO A 63 17.69 -9.23 18.87
N PRO A 64 17.38 -8.86 20.12
CA PRO A 64 18.16 -7.87 20.85
C PRO A 64 19.60 -8.35 21.09
N PRO A 65 20.57 -7.41 21.22
CA PRO A 65 21.96 -7.77 21.52
C PRO A 65 22.06 -8.43 22.91
N PRO A 66 23.06 -9.30 23.12
CA PRO A 66 23.29 -9.93 24.42
C PRO A 66 23.66 -8.88 25.49
N PRO A 67 23.35 -9.15 26.78
CA PRO A 67 23.71 -8.26 27.88
C PRO A 67 25.24 -8.17 28.04
N PRO A 68 25.74 -7.05 28.60
CA PRO A 68 27.16 -6.89 28.86
C PRO A 68 27.66 -7.89 29.93
N PRO A 69 28.94 -8.28 29.87
CA PRO A 69 29.53 -9.17 30.87
C PRO A 69 29.56 -8.51 32.26
N PRO A 70 29.50 -9.30 33.34
CA PRO A 70 29.58 -8.79 34.70
C PRO A 70 30.96 -8.17 34.99
N PRO A 71 31.04 -7.20 35.93
CA PRO A 71 32.30 -6.60 36.31
C PRO A 71 33.24 -7.62 36.99
N PRO A 72 34.57 -7.43 36.87
CA PRO A 72 35.53 -8.30 37.52
C PRO A 72 35.41 -8.23 39.05
N PRO A 73 35.67 -9.33 39.77
CA PRO A 73 35.64 -9.35 41.21
C PRO A 73 36.74 -8.44 41.80
N PRO A 74 36.51 -7.84 42.98
CA PRO A 74 37.49 -6.99 43.63
C PRO A 74 38.73 -7.78 44.07
N PRO A 75 39.91 -7.13 44.16
CA PRO A 75 41.14 -7.77 44.62
C PRO A 75 41.01 -8.31 46.04
N ALA A 76 41.57 -9.49 46.30
CA ALA A 76 41.59 -10.10 47.63
C ALA A 76 42.43 -9.26 48.62
N PRO A 77 42.03 -9.12 49.90
CA PRO A 77 42.82 -8.40 50.89
C PRO A 77 44.05 -9.21 51.34
N ILE A 78 45.19 -8.56 51.48
CA ILE A 78 46.44 -9.12 52.01
C ILE A 78 46.33 -9.19 53.56
N PRO A 79 46.66 -10.30 54.23
CA PRO A 79 46.55 -10.41 55.69
C PRO A 79 47.54 -9.51 56.46
N GLY A 80 47.13 -8.91 57.58
CA GLY A 80 47.96 -8.05 58.44
C GLY A 80 48.10 -8.56 59.90
N ASN A 81 49.18 -8.12 60.58
CA ASN A 81 49.54 -8.48 61.96
C ASN A 81 48.58 -7.93 63.05
N PRO A 82 48.54 -8.49 64.28
CA PRO A 82 47.57 -8.09 65.33
C PRO A 82 47.77 -6.67 65.89
N GLY A 83 46.68 -6.01 66.32
CA GLY A 83 46.65 -4.57 66.66
C GLY A 83 46.10 -4.15 68.05
N PRO A 84 46.31 -2.86 68.41
CA PRO A 84 46.14 -2.25 69.75
C PRO A 84 44.66 -1.88 70.09
N PRO A 85 44.33 -1.16 71.19
CA PRO A 85 42.97 -1.01 71.71
C PRO A 85 41.89 -0.63 70.69
N GLY A 86 40.67 -1.12 70.93
CA GLY A 86 39.53 -0.97 70.03
C GLY A 86 39.25 0.49 69.68
N ARG A 87 39.38 0.80 68.39
CA ARG A 87 39.07 2.12 67.84
C ARG A 87 37.57 2.43 67.96
N PRO A 88 37.16 3.71 67.91
CA PRO A 88 35.76 4.07 67.73
C PRO A 88 35.12 3.19 66.65
N GLY A 89 33.87 2.80 66.88
CA GLY A 89 33.14 1.97 65.93
C GLY A 89 33.24 2.56 64.52
N PRO A 90 33.38 1.71 63.48
CA PRO A 90 33.51 2.20 62.13
C PRO A 90 32.30 3.11 61.80
N PRO A 91 32.50 4.17 60.98
CA PRO A 91 31.38 4.88 60.39
C PRO A 91 30.37 3.88 59.84
N GLY A 92 29.07 4.18 60.01
CA GLY A 92 28.01 3.33 59.47
C GLY A 92 28.27 3.03 57.99
N ALA A 93 27.83 1.85 57.54
CA ALA A 93 27.98 1.46 56.15
C ALA A 93 27.40 2.56 55.25
N PRO A 94 28.03 2.85 54.09
CA PRO A 94 27.43 3.72 53.09
C PRO A 94 25.99 3.28 52.84
N GLY A 95 25.09 4.25 52.68
CA GLY A 95 23.71 3.96 52.30
C GLY A 95 23.67 3.14 51.00
N PRO A 96 22.59 2.38 50.76
CA PRO A 96 22.45 1.64 49.51
C PRO A 96 22.54 2.61 48.33
N ALA A 97 23.04 2.12 47.19
CA ALA A 97 23.01 2.87 45.96
C ALA A 97 21.57 3.31 45.66
N GLY A 98 21.40 4.53 45.14
CA GLY A 98 20.10 4.99 44.68
C GLY A 98 19.55 4.10 43.57
N PRO A 99 18.23 4.10 43.34
CA PRO A 99 17.66 3.38 42.21
C PRO A 99 18.26 3.88 40.88
N PRO A 100 18.31 3.03 39.84
CA PRO A 100 18.65 3.48 38.49
C PRO A 100 17.79 4.68 38.06
N GLY A 101 18.37 5.57 37.26
CA GLY A 101 17.61 6.66 36.65
C GLY A 101 16.48 6.14 35.76
N LEU A 102 15.47 6.97 35.53
CA LEU A 102 14.40 6.65 34.59
C LEU A 102 14.98 6.48 33.17
N PRO A 103 14.41 5.58 32.34
CA PRO A 103 14.73 5.52 30.92
C PRO A 103 14.59 6.90 30.27
N GLY A 104 15.47 7.20 29.31
CA GLY A 104 15.34 8.43 28.52
C GLY A 104 14.03 8.46 27.71
N PRO A 105 13.58 9.65 27.29
CA PRO A 105 12.42 9.74 26.41
C PRO A 105 12.69 9.06 25.06
N PRO A 106 11.64 8.62 24.33
CA PRO A 106 11.79 8.13 22.97
C PRO A 106 12.48 9.15 22.06
N GLY A 107 13.22 8.67 21.07
CA GLY A 107 13.81 9.53 20.04
C GLY A 107 12.73 10.23 19.20
N ILE A 108 13.09 11.35 18.57
CA ILE A 108 12.21 12.04 17.61
C ILE A 108 11.96 11.16 16.38
N PRO A 109 10.77 11.19 15.77
CA PRO A 109 10.52 10.54 14.48
C PRO A 109 11.53 10.98 13.43
N GLY A 110 11.89 10.06 12.52
CA GLY A 110 12.74 10.37 11.38
C GLY A 110 12.09 11.37 10.42
N PRO A 111 12.88 12.04 9.56
CA PRO A 111 12.34 12.92 8.53
C PRO A 111 11.49 12.14 7.50
N PRO A 112 10.56 12.80 6.79
CA PRO A 112 9.87 12.19 5.66
C PRO A 112 10.85 11.63 4.62
N GLY A 113 10.47 10.53 3.97
CA GLY A 113 11.24 9.98 2.86
C GLY A 113 11.33 10.91 1.65
N PRO A 114 12.28 10.68 0.73
CA PRO A 114 12.35 11.44 -0.52
C PRO A 114 11.07 11.23 -1.36
N GLY A 115 10.72 12.23 -2.16
CA GLY A 115 9.63 12.11 -3.13
C GLY A 115 9.89 10.99 -4.14
N GLY A 116 8.81 10.43 -4.70
CA GLY A 116 8.90 9.44 -5.77
C GLY A 116 9.54 10.00 -7.03
N LEU A 117 10.09 9.10 -7.86
CA LEU A 117 10.60 9.49 -9.18
C LEU A 117 9.46 10.00 -10.08
N PRO A 118 9.75 10.94 -11.01
CA PRO A 118 8.79 11.32 -12.04
C PRO A 118 8.27 10.09 -12.80
N GLY A 119 6.99 10.15 -13.22
CA GLY A 119 6.40 9.12 -14.06
C GLY A 119 7.12 9.00 -15.40
N GLN A 120 7.07 7.81 -16.00
CA GLN A 120 7.60 7.59 -17.35
C GLN A 120 6.81 8.42 -18.38
N PRO A 121 7.44 8.87 -19.48
CA PRO A 121 6.75 9.53 -20.58
C PRO A 121 5.59 8.67 -21.11
N ALA A 122 4.54 9.33 -21.61
CA ALA A 122 3.45 8.63 -22.27
C ALA A 122 3.95 7.90 -23.53
N PRO A 123 3.43 6.70 -23.84
CA PRO A 123 3.73 6.04 -25.10
C PRO A 123 3.29 6.92 -26.29
N PRO A 124 3.97 6.82 -27.45
CA PRO A 124 3.59 7.56 -28.65
C PRO A 124 2.15 7.18 -29.08
N PRO A 125 1.43 8.10 -29.75
CA PRO A 125 0.11 7.80 -30.28
C PRO A 125 0.18 6.64 -31.29
N PRO A 126 -0.88 5.84 -31.42
CA PRO A 126 -0.94 4.78 -32.42
C PRO A 126 -0.83 5.37 -33.85
N PRO A 127 -0.29 4.60 -34.81
CA PRO A 127 -0.20 5.04 -36.19
C PRO A 127 -1.59 5.25 -36.81
N CYS A 128 -1.68 6.19 -37.75
CA CYS A 128 -2.92 6.46 -38.46
C CYS A 128 -3.34 5.28 -39.33
N PRO A 129 -4.65 4.92 -39.39
CA PRO A 129 -5.15 3.95 -40.34
C PRO A 129 -4.80 4.38 -41.77
N SER A 130 -4.44 3.45 -42.66
CA SER A 130 -4.01 3.77 -44.03
C SER A 130 -5.04 4.60 -44.80
N VAL A 131 -6.34 4.36 -44.56
CA VAL A 131 -7.43 5.15 -45.16
C VAL A 131 -7.32 6.63 -44.79
N CYS A 132 -6.90 6.95 -43.57
CA CYS A 132 -6.76 8.32 -43.08
C CYS A 132 -5.52 9.03 -43.61
N VAL A 133 -4.53 8.28 -44.09
CA VAL A 133 -3.32 8.83 -44.72
C VAL A 133 -3.61 9.28 -46.15
N THR A 134 -4.50 8.59 -46.85
CA THR A 134 -4.87 8.90 -48.24
C THR A 134 -6.16 9.72 -48.37
N GLN A 135 -7.11 9.60 -47.42
CA GLN A 135 -8.40 10.28 -47.44
C GLN A 135 -8.83 10.70 -46.04
N CYS A 136 -8.91 12.01 -45.78
CA CYS A 136 -9.45 12.53 -44.53
C CYS A 136 -10.99 12.43 -44.51
N VAL A 137 -11.50 11.26 -44.11
CA VAL A 137 -12.93 10.97 -43.91
C VAL A 137 -13.39 11.29 -42.47
N PRO A 138 -14.70 11.45 -42.19
CA PRO A 138 -15.21 11.83 -40.87
C PRO A 138 -14.92 10.83 -39.75
N THR A 139 -14.58 9.59 -40.10
CA THR A 139 -14.22 8.52 -39.16
C THR A 139 -12.75 8.56 -38.73
N CYS A 140 -11.92 9.41 -39.35
CA CYS A 140 -10.52 9.50 -39.00
C CYS A 140 -10.30 10.22 -37.67
N PRO A 141 -9.36 9.76 -36.83
CA PRO A 141 -9.02 10.44 -35.59
C PRO A 141 -8.54 11.87 -35.85
N GLN A 142 -8.88 12.80 -34.94
CA GLN A 142 -8.50 14.21 -35.04
C GLN A 142 -6.97 14.41 -35.15
N TYR A 143 -6.19 13.57 -34.45
CA TYR A 143 -4.73 13.63 -34.52
C TYR A 143 -4.16 13.24 -35.89
N CYS A 144 -4.93 12.53 -36.73
CA CYS A 144 -4.55 12.19 -38.10
C CYS A 144 -4.96 13.25 -39.13
N CYS A 145 -6.03 14.01 -38.86
CA CYS A 145 -6.59 15.00 -39.79
C CYS A 145 -6.86 16.34 -39.09
N PRO A 146 -5.83 17.10 -38.64
CA PRO A 146 -5.99 18.33 -37.88
C PRO A 146 -6.61 19.49 -38.68
N ALA A 147 -6.59 19.40 -40.01
CA ALA A 147 -7.19 20.38 -40.92
C ALA A 147 -8.72 20.26 -41.03
N ARG A 148 -9.34 19.27 -40.37
CA ARG A 148 -10.78 18.95 -40.48
C ARG A 148 -11.66 19.71 -39.47
N LYS A 149 -11.20 20.86 -38.98
CA LYS A 149 -11.97 21.74 -38.08
C LYS A 149 -13.21 22.30 -38.76
#